data_AF-A0A357KRH2-F1
#
_entry.id   AF-A0A357KRH2-F1
#
_cell.length_a   1.000
_cell.length_b   1.000
_cell.length_c   1.000
_cell.angle_alpha   90.00
_cell.angle_beta   90.00
_cell.angle_gamma   90.00
#
_symmetry.space_group_name_H-M   'P 1'
#
loop_
_entity.id
_entity.type
_entity.pdbx_description
1 polymer ?
#
loop_
_entity_poly.entity_id
_entity_poly.type
_entity_poly.pdbx_seq_one_letter_code
_entity_poly.pdbx_strand_id
1 'polypeptide(L)'
;MTKLMLFILFFALTGCSKAEKTGGDISSAKNNLIKNGIQLEIETNQAVFLPDVLVEVTASATNISDQSITYRKFNLQDPPIYTSVFSPVAGTIGLRHPDDPIRVSPAIKDEILQPGETVTRTAFWDQKILNPQIQAPAGKYQVSAVFYWVENPNPEQYIEAKALTVKAEVDLQGGAALVSQDQAMAAVLLNAQAKAWLDLNEGIVCKISYLNQYKIYQRGKWQVSNSEADSEQTPRGKTCSLDFVKGEAWRLNAGVKSGLAPGELMVKIDARSSGVLSSEIISGGKN
;
A
#
# COMPACT_ATOMS: atom_id res chain seq x y z
N MET A 1 -16.56 -41.30 77.73
CA MET A 1 -17.18 -40.01 78.09
C MET A 1 -17.65 -39.34 76.81
N THR A 2 -18.93 -39.00 76.82
CA THR A 2 -19.78 -38.40 75.78
C THR A 2 -19.48 -36.92 75.57
N LYS A 3 -19.63 -36.45 74.31
CA LYS A 3 -20.04 -35.11 73.77
C LYS A 3 -19.49 -35.03 72.35
N LEU A 4 -20.23 -35.10 71.23
CA LEU A 4 -21.47 -34.46 70.77
C LEU A 4 -21.46 -32.92 70.87
N MET A 5 -21.09 -32.26 69.76
CA MET A 5 -21.58 -30.95 69.28
C MET A 5 -21.02 -30.75 67.84
N LEU A 6 -21.80 -30.77 66.75
CA LEU A 6 -22.89 -29.90 66.26
C LEU A 6 -22.39 -28.80 65.31
N PHE A 7 -22.86 -28.84 64.06
CA PHE A 7 -23.07 -27.75 63.08
C PHE A 7 -21.80 -27.14 62.42
N ILE A 8 -21.72 -26.77 61.13
CA ILE A 8 -22.68 -26.14 60.20
C ILE A 8 -22.38 -26.56 58.75
N LEU A 9 -23.43 -26.86 57.98
CA LEU A 9 -23.46 -26.92 56.52
C LEU A 9 -23.18 -25.54 55.90
N PHE A 10 -22.20 -25.42 55.00
CA PHE A 10 -22.18 -24.34 53.99
C PHE A 10 -22.51 -24.92 52.62
N PHE A 11 -23.75 -24.68 52.18
CA PHE A 11 -24.12 -24.70 50.77
C PHE A 11 -23.40 -23.54 50.08
N ALA A 12 -22.51 -23.83 49.13
CA ALA A 12 -22.15 -22.89 48.08
C ALA A 12 -22.50 -23.53 46.74
N LEU A 13 -23.70 -23.19 46.28
CA LEU A 13 -24.18 -23.42 44.93
C LEU A 13 -23.42 -22.54 43.94
N THR A 14 -23.35 -23.06 42.72
CA THR A 14 -23.31 -22.33 41.44
C THR A 14 -22.06 -21.50 41.11
N GLY A 15 -21.29 -22.05 40.16
CA GLY A 15 -20.34 -21.33 39.35
C GLY A 15 -19.98 -22.11 38.09
N CYS A 16 -20.98 -22.55 37.30
CA CYS A 16 -20.74 -22.90 35.91
C CYS A 16 -20.27 -21.62 35.21
N SER A 17 -18.96 -21.43 35.08
CA SER A 17 -18.42 -20.46 34.14
C SER A 17 -18.79 -20.97 32.74
N LYS A 18 -19.89 -20.46 32.19
CA LYS A 18 -20.08 -20.44 30.75
C LYS A 18 -18.84 -19.72 30.21
N ALA A 19 -18.01 -20.46 29.50
CA ALA A 19 -17.05 -19.88 28.58
C ALA A 19 -17.88 -19.06 27.59
N GLU A 20 -17.92 -17.76 27.84
CA GLU A 20 -18.44 -16.77 26.93
C GLU A 20 -17.48 -16.83 25.73
N LYS A 21 -17.86 -17.62 24.72
CA LYS A 21 -17.38 -17.40 23.36
C LYS A 21 -17.80 -15.98 23.03
N THR A 22 -16.90 -15.02 23.22
CA THR A 22 -16.90 -13.78 22.46
C THR A 22 -16.72 -14.19 21.00
N GLY A 23 -17.81 -14.62 20.38
CA GLY A 23 -17.98 -14.57 18.94
C GLY A 23 -18.00 -13.09 18.60
N GLY A 24 -16.80 -12.49 18.54
CA GLY A 24 -16.64 -11.26 17.79
C GLY A 24 -17.16 -11.57 16.40
N ASP A 25 -18.12 -10.78 15.93
CA ASP A 25 -18.57 -10.81 14.55
C ASP A 25 -17.32 -10.84 13.66
N ILE A 26 -17.02 -11.99 13.08
CA ILE A 26 -16.03 -12.10 12.01
C ILE A 26 -16.74 -11.60 10.76
N SER A 27 -17.17 -10.34 10.80
CA SER A 27 -17.79 -9.71 9.65
C SER A 27 -16.71 -9.49 8.61
N SER A 28 -16.99 -9.88 7.36
CA SER A 28 -16.15 -9.53 6.22
C SER A 28 -16.20 -8.03 5.99
N ALA A 29 -15.09 -7.43 5.52
CA ALA A 29 -15.17 -6.08 4.99
C ALA A 29 -15.75 -6.18 3.59
N LYS A 30 -16.97 -5.65 3.38
CA LYS A 30 -17.68 -5.70 2.12
C LYS A 30 -18.12 -4.32 1.65
N ASN A 31 -17.97 -4.04 0.37
CA ASN A 31 -18.52 -2.85 -0.26
C ASN A 31 -18.92 -3.12 -1.70
N ASN A 32 -19.84 -2.33 -2.24
CA ASN A 32 -20.27 -2.41 -3.63
C ASN A 32 -20.47 -1.01 -4.23
N LEU A 33 -20.39 -0.92 -5.55
CA LEU A 33 -20.68 0.27 -6.32
C LEU A 33 -21.37 -0.11 -7.62
N ILE A 34 -22.48 0.56 -7.92
CA ILE A 34 -23.22 0.42 -9.18
C ILE A 34 -23.00 1.67 -10.04
N LYS A 35 -22.53 1.47 -11.27
CA LYS A 35 -22.37 2.56 -12.25
C LYS A 35 -22.40 2.02 -13.67
N ASN A 36 -23.12 2.70 -14.56
CA ASN A 36 -23.17 2.39 -16.00
C ASN A 36 -23.52 0.93 -16.32
N GLY A 37 -24.50 0.37 -15.61
CA GLY A 37 -24.92 -1.02 -15.83
C GLY A 37 -23.96 -2.07 -15.27
N ILE A 38 -22.94 -1.67 -14.51
CA ILE A 38 -21.98 -2.57 -13.87
C ILE A 38 -22.15 -2.46 -12.35
N GLN A 39 -22.30 -3.60 -11.68
CA GLN A 39 -22.17 -3.72 -10.23
C GLN A 39 -20.80 -4.31 -9.91
N LEU A 40 -19.95 -3.53 -9.25
CA LEU A 40 -18.64 -3.97 -8.78
C LEU A 40 -18.68 -4.16 -7.26
N GLU A 41 -18.35 -5.36 -6.79
CA GLU A 41 -18.26 -5.70 -5.39
C GLU A 41 -16.84 -6.07 -4.99
N ILE A 42 -16.50 -5.82 -3.73
CA ILE A 42 -15.30 -6.31 -3.08
C ILE A 42 -15.66 -6.81 -1.69
N GLU A 43 -15.05 -7.94 -1.32
CA GLU A 43 -15.22 -8.59 -0.04
C GLU A 43 -13.88 -9.17 0.42
N THR A 44 -13.63 -9.13 1.73
CA THR A 44 -12.50 -9.84 2.35
C THR A 44 -12.97 -10.98 3.22
N ASN A 45 -12.13 -11.98 3.49
CA ASN A 45 -12.49 -13.09 4.38
C ASN A 45 -12.80 -12.68 5.83
N GLN A 46 -12.32 -11.52 6.27
CA GLN A 46 -12.58 -10.92 7.60
C GLN A 46 -12.29 -9.41 7.54
N ALA A 47 -12.84 -8.62 8.47
CA ALA A 47 -12.57 -7.18 8.54
C ALA A 47 -11.32 -6.84 9.37
N VAL A 48 -10.93 -7.71 10.30
CA VAL A 48 -9.80 -7.50 11.22
C VAL A 48 -8.83 -8.67 11.12
N PHE A 49 -7.53 -8.40 10.98
CA PHE A 49 -6.49 -9.43 10.77
C PHE A 49 -5.35 -9.33 11.78
N LEU A 50 -4.95 -10.47 12.33
CA LEU A 50 -3.70 -10.59 13.09
C LEU A 50 -2.50 -10.69 12.14
N PRO A 51 -1.26 -10.52 12.62
CA PRO A 51 -0.06 -10.63 11.78
C PRO A 51 0.04 -12.02 11.16
N ASP A 52 0.57 -12.07 9.94
CA ASP A 52 0.76 -13.31 9.15
C ASP A 52 -0.53 -14.07 8.79
N VAL A 53 -1.72 -13.52 9.12
CA VAL A 53 -3.00 -14.06 8.64
C VAL A 53 -3.23 -13.60 7.21
N LEU A 54 -3.41 -14.53 6.28
CA LEU A 54 -3.61 -14.19 4.88
C LEU A 54 -4.91 -13.39 4.70
N VAL A 55 -4.79 -12.21 4.07
CA VAL A 55 -5.94 -11.43 3.63
C VAL A 55 -6.36 -11.97 2.28
N GLU A 56 -7.52 -12.60 2.22
CA GLU A 56 -8.16 -13.00 0.98
C GLU A 56 -9.11 -11.90 0.54
N VAL A 57 -8.99 -11.47 -0.72
CA VAL A 57 -9.80 -10.43 -1.33
C VAL A 57 -10.51 -11.02 -2.53
N THR A 58 -11.84 -11.08 -2.46
CA THR A 58 -12.69 -11.49 -3.58
C THR A 58 -13.40 -10.26 -4.14
N ALA A 59 -13.30 -10.05 -5.44
CA ALA A 59 -13.98 -9.00 -6.16
C ALA A 59 -14.80 -9.59 -7.32
N SER A 60 -15.95 -9.00 -7.60
CA SER A 60 -16.83 -9.43 -8.69
C SER A 60 -17.36 -8.22 -9.45
N ALA A 61 -17.43 -8.35 -10.78
CA ALA A 61 -18.07 -7.37 -11.64
C ALA A 61 -19.21 -8.07 -12.39
N THR A 62 -20.43 -7.60 -12.16
CA THR A 62 -21.65 -8.12 -12.78
C THR A 62 -22.22 -7.10 -13.74
N ASN A 63 -22.52 -7.52 -14.96
CA ASN A 63 -23.31 -6.72 -15.88
C ASN A 63 -24.79 -6.82 -15.51
N ILE A 64 -25.33 -5.75 -14.92
CA ILE A 64 -26.73 -5.64 -14.52
C ILE A 64 -27.59 -4.89 -15.55
N SER A 65 -27.02 -4.55 -16.71
CA SER A 65 -27.75 -3.97 -17.83
C SER A 65 -28.34 -5.03 -18.74
N ASP A 66 -29.16 -4.60 -19.70
CA ASP A 66 -29.72 -5.41 -20.78
C ASP A 66 -28.81 -5.47 -22.02
N GLN A 67 -27.64 -4.82 -21.99
CA GLN A 67 -26.68 -4.74 -23.10
C GLN A 67 -25.35 -5.37 -22.74
N SER A 68 -24.63 -5.89 -23.73
CA SER A 68 -23.27 -6.39 -23.51
C SER A 68 -22.30 -5.25 -23.21
N ILE A 69 -21.37 -5.45 -22.27
CA ILE A 69 -20.37 -4.46 -21.88
C ILE A 69 -18.99 -4.93 -22.34
N THR A 70 -18.26 -4.08 -23.04
CA THR A 70 -16.85 -4.37 -23.38
C THR A 70 -15.94 -3.92 -22.24
N TYR A 71 -15.07 -4.81 -21.81
CA TYR A 71 -14.11 -4.55 -20.75
C TYR A 71 -12.68 -4.85 -21.18
N ARG A 72 -11.72 -4.15 -20.57
CA ARG A 72 -10.33 -4.12 -21.04
C ARG A 72 -9.37 -4.75 -20.03
N LYS A 73 -8.50 -5.62 -20.56
CA LYS A 73 -7.30 -6.15 -19.90
C LYS A 73 -6.08 -5.47 -20.53
N PHE A 74 -5.08 -5.11 -19.72
CA PHE A 74 -3.90 -4.39 -20.20
C PHE A 74 -2.76 -5.34 -20.61
N ASN A 75 -2.79 -6.57 -20.09
CA ASN A 75 -1.90 -7.65 -20.51
C ASN A 75 -2.69 -8.92 -20.87
N LEU A 76 -2.12 -9.76 -21.73
CA LEU A 76 -2.79 -10.96 -22.29
C LEU A 76 -3.31 -11.96 -21.25
N GLN A 77 -2.73 -11.96 -20.05
CA GLN A 77 -3.03 -12.90 -18.97
C GLN A 77 -3.51 -12.17 -17.71
N ASP A 78 -3.84 -10.88 -17.82
CA ASP A 78 -4.37 -10.16 -16.67
C ASP A 78 -5.75 -10.69 -16.27
N PRO A 79 -6.04 -10.71 -14.96
CA PRO A 79 -7.40 -10.93 -14.51
C PRO A 79 -8.31 -9.78 -14.98
N PRO A 80 -9.63 -10.02 -15.07
CA PRO A 80 -10.60 -8.99 -15.47
C PRO A 80 -10.72 -7.84 -14.44
N ILE A 81 -10.35 -8.09 -13.18
CA ILE A 81 -10.42 -7.13 -12.08
C ILE A 81 -9.04 -7.02 -11.45
N TYR A 82 -8.57 -5.79 -11.24
CA TYR A 82 -7.30 -5.51 -10.58
C TYR A 82 -7.56 -5.19 -9.12
N THR A 83 -6.88 -5.90 -8.22
CA THR A 83 -7.00 -5.69 -6.78
C THR A 83 -5.70 -5.13 -6.22
N SER A 84 -5.81 -4.23 -5.23
CA SER A 84 -4.67 -3.62 -4.57
C SER A 84 -4.97 -3.25 -3.13
N VAL A 85 -3.92 -3.09 -2.33
CA VAL A 85 -3.97 -2.49 -1.00
C VAL A 85 -3.21 -1.17 -1.02
N PHE A 86 -3.76 -0.14 -0.40
CA PHE A 86 -3.04 1.08 -0.09
C PHE A 86 -2.46 1.02 1.32
N SER A 87 -1.14 1.12 1.41
CA SER A 87 -0.37 1.28 2.64
C SER A 87 0.15 2.71 2.76
N PRO A 88 0.03 3.38 3.92
CA PRO A 88 0.68 4.68 4.15
C PRO A 88 2.23 4.63 4.09
N VAL A 89 2.82 3.44 4.22
CA VAL A 89 4.27 3.22 4.28
C VAL A 89 4.82 2.82 2.90
N ALA A 90 4.12 1.94 2.20
CA ALA A 90 4.54 1.33 0.94
C ALA A 90 3.66 1.72 -0.27
N GLY A 91 2.62 2.53 -0.07
CA GLY A 91 1.64 2.94 -1.05
C GLY A 91 0.87 1.78 -1.64
N THR A 92 0.63 1.81 -2.96
CA THR A 92 -0.23 0.82 -3.62
C THR A 92 0.53 -0.47 -3.89
N ILE A 93 0.04 -1.56 -3.30
CA ILE A 93 0.56 -2.92 -3.49
C ILE A 93 -0.48 -3.68 -4.30
N GLY A 94 -0.10 -4.14 -5.51
CA GLY A 94 -0.97 -5.00 -6.32
C GLY A 94 -1.10 -6.39 -5.71
N LEU A 95 -2.33 -6.89 -5.61
CA LEU A 95 -2.61 -8.22 -5.06
C LEU A 95 -2.68 -9.27 -6.17
N ARG A 96 -2.22 -10.48 -5.85
CA ARG A 96 -2.12 -11.59 -6.82
C ARG A 96 -2.67 -12.90 -6.28
N HIS A 97 -3.14 -13.77 -7.16
CA HIS A 97 -3.31 -15.20 -6.86
C HIS A 97 -1.93 -15.87 -6.95
N PRO A 98 -1.64 -16.92 -6.16
CA PRO A 98 -0.42 -17.72 -6.32
C PRO A 98 -0.25 -18.29 -7.73
N ASP A 99 -1.36 -18.57 -8.41
CA ASP A 99 -1.37 -19.12 -9.77
C ASP A 99 -1.25 -18.05 -10.87
N ASP A 100 -1.24 -16.76 -10.50
CA ASP A 100 -1.07 -15.70 -11.49
C ASP A 100 0.34 -15.74 -12.08
N PRO A 101 0.48 -15.57 -13.41
CA PRO A 101 1.77 -15.52 -14.06
C PRO A 101 2.61 -14.34 -13.55
N ILE A 102 3.85 -14.63 -13.12
CA ILE A 102 4.79 -13.60 -12.64
C ILE A 102 5.09 -12.56 -13.72
N ARG A 103 5.18 -13.01 -14.98
CA ARG A 103 5.43 -12.15 -16.14
C ARG A 103 4.27 -12.26 -17.11
N VAL A 104 3.70 -11.11 -17.43
CA VAL A 104 2.64 -10.99 -18.43
C VAL A 104 3.18 -10.19 -19.62
N SER A 105 2.81 -10.60 -20.82
CA SER A 105 3.17 -9.86 -22.04
C SER A 105 2.26 -8.64 -22.18
N PRO A 106 2.82 -7.43 -22.37
CA PRO A 106 2.04 -6.23 -22.57
C PRO A 106 1.24 -6.36 -23.86
N ALA A 107 -0.08 -6.35 -23.73
CA ALA A 107 -1.01 -6.44 -24.84
C ALA A 107 -2.41 -6.16 -24.33
N ILE A 108 -2.99 -5.09 -24.89
CA ILE A 108 -4.36 -4.70 -24.59
C ILE A 108 -5.30 -5.71 -25.24
N LYS A 109 -6.24 -6.21 -24.45
CA LYS A 109 -7.28 -7.13 -24.92
C LYS A 109 -8.62 -6.69 -24.41
N ASP A 110 -9.57 -6.55 -25.33
CA ASP A 110 -10.96 -6.27 -25.01
C ASP A 110 -11.76 -7.58 -25.01
N GLU A 111 -12.61 -7.75 -24.01
CA GLU A 111 -13.51 -8.89 -23.83
C GLU A 111 -14.92 -8.40 -23.56
N ILE A 112 -15.92 -9.28 -23.73
CA ILE A 112 -17.33 -8.94 -23.61
C ILE A 112 -17.89 -9.60 -22.36
N LEU A 113 -18.57 -8.79 -21.54
CA LEU A 113 -19.37 -9.23 -20.39
C LEU A 113 -20.85 -9.17 -20.79
N GLN A 114 -21.48 -10.33 -20.95
CA GLN A 114 -22.89 -10.44 -21.36
C GLN A 114 -23.86 -9.97 -20.27
N PRO A 115 -25.11 -9.58 -20.62
CA PRO A 115 -26.14 -9.28 -19.63
C PRO A 115 -26.30 -10.40 -18.59
N GLY A 116 -26.23 -10.05 -17.30
CA GLY A 116 -26.29 -10.99 -16.18
C GLY A 116 -25.00 -11.77 -15.91
N GLU A 117 -23.99 -11.68 -16.77
CA GLU A 117 -22.71 -12.34 -16.57
C GLU A 117 -21.92 -11.68 -15.44
N THR A 118 -21.20 -12.51 -14.68
CA THR A 118 -20.30 -12.07 -13.61
C THR A 118 -18.91 -12.61 -13.86
N VAL A 119 -17.92 -11.73 -13.76
CA VAL A 119 -16.51 -12.12 -13.67
C VAL A 119 -16.03 -11.92 -12.24
N THR A 120 -15.20 -12.85 -11.75
CA THR A 120 -14.74 -12.88 -10.37
C THR A 120 -13.21 -12.94 -10.32
N ARG A 121 -12.66 -12.39 -9.25
CA ARG A 121 -11.24 -12.36 -8.95
C ARG A 121 -11.02 -12.59 -7.46
N THR A 122 -10.25 -13.62 -7.11
CA THR A 122 -9.75 -13.83 -5.75
C THR A 122 -8.25 -13.61 -5.72
N ALA A 123 -7.76 -12.73 -4.85
CA ALA A 123 -6.36 -12.39 -4.68
C ALA A 123 -5.97 -12.41 -3.20
N PHE A 124 -4.67 -12.50 -2.93
CA PHE A 124 -4.19 -12.61 -1.56
C PHE A 124 -3.14 -11.56 -1.22
N TRP A 125 -3.08 -11.22 0.06
CA TRP A 125 -2.03 -10.41 0.65
C TRP A 125 -1.53 -11.05 1.95
N ASP A 126 -0.24 -11.36 1.98
CA ASP A 126 0.49 -11.92 3.13
C ASP A 126 0.86 -10.87 4.18
N GLN A 127 0.28 -9.66 4.07
CA GLN A 127 0.56 -8.50 4.91
C GLN A 127 2.01 -8.04 4.88
N LYS A 128 2.80 -8.45 3.87
CA LYS A 128 4.14 -7.94 3.70
C LYS A 128 4.14 -6.69 2.83
N ILE A 129 5.03 -5.76 3.19
CA ILE A 129 5.25 -4.49 2.52
C ILE A 129 6.75 -4.30 2.27
N LEU A 130 7.07 -3.53 1.22
CA LEU A 130 8.44 -3.15 0.83
C LEU A 130 9.31 -4.34 0.39
N ASN A 131 10.52 -4.02 -0.09
CA ASN A 131 11.57 -5.01 -0.36
C ASN A 131 12.85 -4.56 0.36
N PRO A 132 13.40 -5.34 1.33
CA PRO A 132 12.94 -6.66 1.77
C PRO A 132 11.53 -6.65 2.37
N GLN A 133 10.81 -7.78 2.24
CA GLN A 133 9.43 -7.96 2.71
C GLN A 133 9.37 -7.86 4.24
N ILE A 134 8.58 -6.90 4.76
CA ILE A 134 8.41 -6.63 6.18
C ILE A 134 6.93 -6.66 6.52
N GLN A 135 6.59 -7.12 7.71
CA GLN A 135 5.21 -7.10 8.21
C GLN A 135 4.65 -5.67 8.23
N ALA A 136 3.47 -5.48 7.63
CA ALA A 136 2.75 -4.23 7.65
C ALA A 136 2.48 -3.77 9.10
N PRO A 137 2.60 -2.46 9.42
CA PRO A 137 2.24 -1.96 10.73
C PRO A 137 0.74 -2.09 11.01
N ALA A 138 0.37 -2.10 12.28
CA ALA A 138 -1.03 -2.08 12.69
C ALA A 138 -1.75 -0.83 12.15
N GLY A 139 -3.04 -0.98 11.86
CA GLY A 139 -3.90 0.11 11.45
C GLY A 139 -4.81 -0.23 10.29
N LYS A 140 -5.51 0.80 9.79
CA LYS A 140 -6.50 0.69 8.73
C LYS A 140 -5.85 0.74 7.35
N TYR A 141 -6.21 -0.22 6.51
CA TYR A 141 -5.78 -0.33 5.12
C TYR A 141 -6.97 -0.29 4.20
N GLN A 142 -6.79 0.34 3.05
CA GLN A 142 -7.80 0.40 2.02
C GLN A 142 -7.49 -0.64 0.95
N VAL A 143 -8.32 -1.67 0.88
CA VAL A 143 -8.33 -2.62 -0.23
C VAL A 143 -9.19 -2.03 -1.34
N SER A 144 -8.75 -2.12 -2.58
CA SER A 144 -9.52 -1.65 -3.73
C SER A 144 -9.57 -2.67 -4.84
N ALA A 145 -10.69 -2.66 -5.56
CA ALA A 145 -10.88 -3.39 -6.81
C ALA A 145 -11.20 -2.39 -7.91
N VAL A 146 -10.57 -2.58 -9.06
CA VAL A 146 -10.74 -1.74 -10.26
C VAL A 146 -11.14 -2.61 -11.44
N PHE A 147 -12.24 -2.23 -12.09
CA PHE A 147 -12.72 -2.82 -13.32
C PHE A 147 -12.69 -1.78 -14.45
N TYR A 148 -12.08 -2.11 -15.58
CA TYR A 148 -11.91 -1.19 -16.70
C TYR A 148 -12.86 -1.55 -17.83
N TRP A 149 -13.70 -0.61 -18.23
CA TRP A 149 -14.69 -0.79 -19.31
C TRP A 149 -14.53 0.25 -20.40
N VAL A 150 -14.98 -0.10 -21.61
CA VAL A 150 -14.89 0.77 -22.80
C VAL A 150 -16.28 1.24 -23.18
N GLU A 151 -16.46 2.55 -23.23
CA GLU A 151 -17.70 3.15 -23.73
C GLU A 151 -17.66 3.23 -25.25
N ASN A 152 -18.71 2.74 -25.92
CA ASN A 152 -18.84 2.75 -27.39
C ASN A 152 -17.64 2.12 -28.11
N PRO A 153 -17.34 0.83 -27.88
CA PRO A 153 -16.18 0.17 -28.47
C PRO A 153 -16.14 0.32 -30.00
N ASN A 154 -15.07 0.89 -30.53
CA ASN A 154 -14.81 1.01 -31.96
C ASN A 154 -13.47 0.33 -32.27
N PRO A 155 -13.45 -0.77 -33.03
CA PRO A 155 -12.20 -1.49 -33.34
C PRO A 155 -11.21 -0.68 -34.18
N GLU A 156 -11.63 0.39 -34.84
CA GLU A 156 -10.78 1.25 -35.67
C GLU A 156 -10.15 2.42 -34.88
N GLN A 157 -10.54 2.63 -33.63
CA GLN A 157 -10.10 3.76 -32.82
C GLN A 157 -9.60 3.31 -31.45
N TYR A 158 -8.48 3.90 -31.01
CA TYR A 158 -8.10 3.78 -29.62
C TYR A 158 -9.08 4.56 -28.74
N ILE A 159 -9.84 3.85 -27.93
CA ILE A 159 -10.76 4.45 -26.95
C ILE A 159 -10.16 4.27 -25.57
N GLU A 160 -10.11 5.34 -24.78
CA GLU A 160 -9.65 5.29 -23.39
C GLU A 160 -10.61 4.46 -22.53
N ALA A 161 -10.08 3.50 -21.78
CA ALA A 161 -10.88 2.71 -20.86
C ALA A 161 -11.21 3.51 -19.59
N LYS A 162 -12.47 3.43 -19.16
CA LYS A 162 -12.96 4.05 -17.94
C LYS A 162 -12.80 3.09 -16.76
N ALA A 163 -12.36 3.61 -15.63
CA ALA A 163 -12.22 2.83 -14.40
C ALA A 163 -13.49 2.93 -13.53
N LEU A 164 -13.97 1.80 -13.05
CA LEU A 164 -14.88 1.68 -11.92
C LEU A 164 -14.10 1.15 -10.73
N THR A 165 -14.12 1.88 -9.61
CA THR A 165 -13.34 1.53 -8.42
C THR A 165 -14.25 1.41 -7.21
N VAL A 166 -14.18 0.28 -6.52
CA VAL A 166 -14.78 0.06 -5.20
C VAL A 166 -13.68 -0.15 -4.17
N LYS A 167 -13.94 0.22 -2.92
CA LYS A 167 -12.95 0.14 -1.85
C LYS A 167 -13.57 -0.41 -0.58
N ALA A 168 -12.85 -1.27 0.13
CA ALA A 168 -13.17 -1.75 1.46
C ALA A 168 -12.03 -1.40 2.44
N GLU A 169 -12.37 -1.27 3.71
CA GLU A 169 -11.40 -1.02 4.77
C GLU A 169 -11.18 -2.31 5.56
N VAL A 170 -9.91 -2.66 5.79
CA VAL A 170 -9.52 -3.74 6.70
C VAL A 170 -8.63 -3.18 7.80
N ASP A 171 -8.68 -3.79 8.96
CA ASP A 171 -7.88 -3.40 10.13
C ASP A 171 -6.82 -4.47 10.42
N LEU A 172 -5.55 -4.09 10.40
CA LEU A 172 -4.46 -4.96 10.82
C LEU A 172 -4.14 -4.72 12.29
N GLN A 173 -4.13 -5.80 13.06
CA GLN A 173 -3.79 -5.83 14.47
C GLN A 173 -2.36 -6.37 14.59
N GLY A 174 -1.46 -5.59 15.19
CA GLY A 174 -0.05 -5.97 15.34
C GLY A 174 0.84 -5.60 14.15
N GLY A 175 2.09 -6.05 14.18
CA GLY A 175 3.15 -5.56 13.29
C GLY A 175 3.97 -4.42 13.93
N ALA A 176 5.22 -4.27 13.50
CA ALA A 176 6.09 -3.23 14.02
C ALA A 176 5.59 -1.86 13.55
N ALA A 177 5.54 -0.87 14.46
CA ALA A 177 5.25 0.50 14.06
C ALA A 177 6.33 0.97 13.09
N LEU A 178 5.91 1.42 11.91
CA LEU A 178 6.78 2.00 10.90
C LEU A 178 6.34 3.42 10.60
N VAL A 179 7.30 4.34 10.56
CA VAL A 179 7.07 5.73 10.17
C VAL A 179 6.88 5.80 8.67
N SER A 180 5.95 6.64 8.24
CA SER A 180 5.67 6.87 6.82
C SER A 180 6.86 7.56 6.14
N GLN A 181 6.86 7.53 4.82
CA GLN A 181 7.86 8.25 4.03
C GLN A 181 7.81 9.76 4.28
N ASP A 182 6.62 10.32 4.50
CA ASP A 182 6.45 11.73 4.84
C ASP A 182 7.11 12.07 6.18
N GLN A 183 6.96 11.19 7.17
CA GLN A 183 7.63 11.32 8.46
C GLN A 183 9.14 11.17 8.32
N ALA A 184 9.63 10.22 7.53
CA ALA A 184 11.06 10.06 7.24
C ALA A 184 11.64 11.31 6.56
N MET A 185 10.95 11.85 5.55
CA MET A 185 11.37 13.07 4.84
C MET A 185 11.32 14.31 5.73
N ALA A 186 10.35 14.38 6.65
CA ALA A 186 10.30 15.42 7.67
C ALA A 186 11.48 15.31 8.65
N ALA A 187 11.84 14.09 9.07
CA ALA A 187 12.97 13.85 9.96
C ALA A 187 14.32 14.30 9.35
N VAL A 188 14.48 14.18 8.02
CA VAL A 188 15.65 14.75 7.32
C VAL A 188 15.77 16.26 7.56
N LEU A 189 14.65 16.99 7.54
CA LEU A 189 14.64 18.44 7.73
C LEU A 189 14.89 18.87 9.18
N LEU A 190 14.70 17.95 10.14
CA LEU A 190 15.06 18.16 11.55
C LEU A 190 16.57 18.00 11.79
N ASN A 191 17.29 17.34 10.89
CA ASN A 191 18.75 17.26 10.95
C ASN A 191 19.37 18.53 10.34
N ALA A 192 20.03 19.33 11.18
CA ALA A 192 20.59 20.62 10.76
C ALA A 192 21.58 20.52 9.59
N GLN A 193 22.41 19.48 9.56
CA GLN A 193 23.40 19.28 8.49
C GLN A 193 22.72 18.90 7.16
N ALA A 194 21.79 17.96 7.19
CA ALA A 194 21.03 17.55 6.02
C ALA A 194 20.18 18.70 5.48
N LYS A 195 19.52 19.45 6.36
CA LYS A 195 18.73 20.63 5.97
C LYS A 195 19.60 21.69 5.31
N ALA A 196 20.77 22.03 5.89
CA ALA A 196 21.68 22.98 5.30
C ALA A 196 22.13 22.54 3.89
N TRP A 197 22.44 21.26 3.72
CA TRP A 197 22.79 20.69 2.42
C TRP A 197 21.64 20.81 1.40
N LEU A 198 20.40 20.53 1.81
CA LEU A 198 19.22 20.65 0.95
C LEU A 198 18.92 22.11 0.58
N ASP A 199 19.05 23.04 1.51
CA ASP A 199 18.88 24.48 1.28
C ASP A 199 19.91 25.01 0.26
N LEU A 200 21.16 24.53 0.32
CA LEU A 200 22.19 24.83 -0.67
C LEU A 200 21.87 24.24 -2.06
N ASN A 201 21.06 23.19 -2.12
CA ASN A 201 20.80 22.42 -3.31
C ASN A 201 19.31 22.40 -3.71
N GLU A 202 18.59 23.53 -3.56
CA GLU A 202 17.17 23.64 -3.93
C GLU A 202 16.84 23.07 -5.33
N GLY A 203 15.61 22.60 -5.47
CA GLY A 203 15.10 21.98 -6.69
C GLY A 203 15.54 20.52 -6.89
N ILE A 204 16.11 19.88 -5.87
CA ILE A 204 16.35 18.43 -5.91
C ILE A 204 15.03 17.69 -5.97
N VAL A 205 14.93 16.77 -6.93
CA VAL A 205 13.82 15.83 -7.08
C VAL A 205 14.25 14.47 -6.54
N CYS A 206 13.56 14.01 -5.50
CA CYS A 206 13.75 12.72 -4.87
C CYS A 206 12.73 11.72 -5.39
N LYS A 207 13.23 10.65 -6.02
CA LYS A 207 12.43 9.49 -6.35
C LYS A 207 12.16 8.68 -5.08
N ILE A 208 10.89 8.39 -4.84
CA ILE A 208 10.47 7.47 -3.79
C ILE A 208 10.32 6.10 -4.46
N SER A 209 11.33 5.25 -4.29
CA SER A 209 11.55 4.06 -5.13
C SER A 209 10.38 3.08 -5.18
N TYR A 210 9.58 2.98 -4.12
CA TYR A 210 8.48 2.03 -4.03
C TYR A 210 7.13 2.56 -4.52
N LEU A 211 6.99 3.88 -4.70
CA LEU A 211 5.71 4.51 -5.06
C LEU A 211 5.64 5.01 -6.49
N ASN A 212 6.77 5.01 -7.19
CA ASN A 212 6.93 5.80 -8.41
C ASN A 212 6.45 7.26 -8.22
N GLN A 213 6.61 7.78 -7.01
CA GLN A 213 6.30 9.17 -6.66
C GLN A 213 7.58 9.97 -6.60
N TYR A 214 7.45 11.25 -6.92
CA TYR A 214 8.54 12.20 -6.90
C TYR A 214 8.22 13.30 -5.90
N LYS A 215 9.22 13.72 -5.15
CA LYS A 215 9.13 14.89 -4.28
C LYS A 215 10.22 15.87 -4.61
N ILE A 216 9.86 17.14 -4.71
CA ILE A 216 10.82 18.21 -4.95
C ILE A 216 11.06 19.00 -3.65
N TYR A 217 12.32 19.29 -3.36
CA TYR A 217 12.69 20.18 -2.26
C TYR A 217 12.76 21.63 -2.74
N GLN A 218 11.87 22.48 -2.27
CA GLN A 218 11.84 23.91 -2.60
C GLN A 218 11.38 24.74 -1.41
N ARG A 219 12.04 25.88 -1.18
CA ARG A 219 11.68 26.86 -0.15
C ARG A 219 11.58 26.24 1.24
N GLY A 220 12.53 25.36 1.57
CA GLY A 220 12.61 24.71 2.87
C GLY A 220 11.61 23.55 3.09
N LYS A 221 10.89 23.08 2.06
CA LYS A 221 9.84 22.06 2.19
C LYS A 221 9.88 21.05 1.06
N TRP A 222 9.43 19.83 1.36
CA TRP A 222 9.12 18.81 0.36
C TRP A 222 7.73 19.03 -0.23
N GLN A 223 7.61 18.99 -1.55
CA GLN A 223 6.35 19.07 -2.28
C GLN A 223 6.20 17.86 -3.20
N VAL A 224 4.97 17.36 -3.34
CA VAL A 224 4.68 16.27 -4.29
C VAL A 224 4.84 16.81 -5.71
N SER A 225 5.56 16.09 -6.56
CA SER A 225 5.71 16.35 -7.99
C SER A 225 4.98 15.27 -8.78
N ASN A 226 4.30 15.69 -9.84
CA ASN A 226 3.37 14.86 -10.60
C ASN A 226 4.03 14.14 -11.78
N SER A 227 5.35 14.25 -12.00
CA SER A 227 5.93 13.63 -13.20
C SER A 227 7.39 13.21 -13.06
N GLU A 228 7.68 12.09 -13.74
CA GLU A 228 9.04 11.71 -14.16
C GLU A 228 9.67 12.80 -15.06
N ALA A 229 8.86 13.61 -15.77
CA ALA A 229 9.35 14.74 -16.55
C ALA A 229 10.00 15.85 -15.69
N ASP A 230 9.57 16.06 -14.44
CA ASP A 230 10.27 16.95 -13.50
C ASP A 230 11.63 16.37 -13.08
N SER A 231 11.75 15.03 -13.10
CA SER A 231 13.03 14.32 -12.89
C SER A 231 13.97 14.42 -14.11
N GLU A 232 13.42 14.64 -15.31
CA GLU A 232 14.18 14.92 -16.53
C GLU A 232 14.58 16.41 -16.63
N GLN A 233 13.77 17.30 -16.06
CA GLN A 233 14.06 18.74 -15.93
C GLN A 233 14.97 19.08 -14.75
N THR A 234 15.26 18.11 -13.87
CA THR A 234 16.21 18.34 -12.79
C THR A 234 17.55 18.75 -13.42
N PRO A 235 18.18 19.86 -12.98
CA PRO A 235 19.44 20.31 -13.56
C PRO A 235 20.39 19.14 -13.69
N ARG A 236 20.86 18.86 -14.93
CA ARG A 236 21.68 17.70 -15.29
C ARG A 236 22.67 17.41 -14.17
N GLY A 237 22.45 16.30 -13.46
CA GLY A 237 23.35 15.84 -12.42
C GLY A 237 22.78 15.69 -11.02
N LYS A 238 21.61 16.24 -10.69
CA LYS A 238 21.01 15.99 -9.36
C LYS A 238 20.33 14.63 -9.30
N THR A 239 20.71 13.76 -8.37
CA THR A 239 20.02 12.50 -8.08
C THR A 239 19.52 12.52 -6.65
N CYS A 240 18.31 12.06 -6.40
CA CYS A 240 17.88 11.76 -5.04
C CYS A 240 16.95 10.55 -4.99
N SER A 241 17.14 9.68 -4.01
CA SER A 241 16.25 8.56 -3.71
C SER A 241 15.96 8.47 -2.22
N LEU A 242 14.75 8.03 -1.89
CA LEU A 242 14.40 7.54 -0.55
C LEU A 242 14.09 6.04 -0.66
N ASP A 243 14.97 5.24 -0.06
CA ASP A 243 14.91 3.78 -0.10
C ASP A 243 14.70 3.20 1.30
N PHE A 244 14.03 2.05 1.39
CA PHE A 244 13.94 1.29 2.62
C PHE A 244 15.06 0.25 2.61
N VAL A 245 15.95 0.29 3.61
CA VAL A 245 17.12 -0.59 3.66
C VAL A 245 17.00 -1.63 4.77
N LYS A 246 17.75 -2.73 4.62
CA LYS A 246 17.85 -3.78 5.63
C LYS A 246 18.27 -3.17 6.98
N GLY A 247 17.64 -3.64 8.06
CA GLY A 247 17.78 -3.06 9.39
C GLY A 247 16.73 -1.99 9.71
N GLU A 248 15.61 -1.98 8.97
CA GLU A 248 14.44 -1.13 9.22
C GLU A 248 14.78 0.35 9.28
N ALA A 249 15.51 0.82 8.28
CA ALA A 249 15.84 2.23 8.15
C ALA A 249 15.39 2.76 6.80
N TRP A 250 14.89 3.99 6.79
CA TRP A 250 14.81 4.79 5.59
C TRP A 250 16.19 5.37 5.30
N ARG A 251 16.59 5.36 4.02
CA ARG A 251 17.83 5.96 3.56
C ARG A 251 17.51 6.96 2.46
N LEU A 252 17.75 8.23 2.76
CA LEU A 252 17.81 9.27 1.75
C LEU A 252 19.24 9.32 1.19
N ASN A 253 19.37 9.16 -0.12
CA ASN A 253 20.60 9.43 -0.85
C ASN A 253 20.32 10.60 -1.79
N ALA A 254 21.06 11.69 -1.68
CA ALA A 254 20.99 12.81 -2.61
C ALA A 254 22.38 13.16 -3.11
N GLY A 255 22.50 13.62 -4.35
CA GLY A 255 23.77 13.93 -4.98
C GLY A 255 23.62 14.96 -6.08
N VAL A 256 24.71 15.66 -6.38
CA VAL A 256 24.79 16.67 -7.44
C VAL A 256 26.04 16.39 -8.28
N LYS A 257 25.87 15.95 -9.53
CA LYS A 257 26.97 15.72 -10.49
C LYS A 257 27.44 17.06 -11.06
N SER A 258 28.18 17.84 -10.28
CA SER A 258 29.01 18.93 -10.81
C SER A 258 29.81 19.65 -9.71
N GLY A 259 31.11 19.32 -9.54
CA GLY A 259 32.22 20.20 -9.07
C GLY A 259 32.07 21.04 -7.79
N LEU A 260 30.93 21.05 -7.13
CA LEU A 260 30.59 21.86 -5.98
C LEU A 260 30.43 20.90 -4.81
N ALA A 261 31.41 20.94 -3.91
CA ALA A 261 31.25 20.31 -2.61
C ALA A 261 30.20 21.10 -1.81
N PRO A 262 29.38 20.43 -1.00
CA PRO A 262 29.30 18.98 -0.82
C PRO A 262 28.53 18.23 -1.92
N GLY A 263 29.17 17.20 -2.50
CA GLY A 263 28.67 16.51 -3.69
C GLY A 263 27.49 15.56 -3.42
N GLU A 264 27.46 14.92 -2.24
CA GLU A 264 26.40 13.99 -1.87
C GLU A 264 26.01 14.10 -0.39
N LEU A 265 24.76 13.74 -0.11
CA LEU A 265 24.14 13.65 1.21
C LEU A 265 23.56 12.25 1.37
N MET A 266 23.93 11.57 2.44
CA MET A 266 23.30 10.34 2.88
C MET A 266 22.72 10.52 4.27
N VAL A 267 21.42 10.25 4.43
CA VAL A 267 20.75 10.27 5.74
C VAL A 267 20.08 8.93 5.97
N LYS A 268 20.40 8.27 7.09
CA LYS A 268 19.70 7.08 7.56
C LYS A 268 18.78 7.46 8.71
N ILE A 269 17.52 7.06 8.62
CA ILE A 269 16.46 7.36 9.57
C ILE A 269 15.90 6.03 10.06
N ASP A 270 15.78 5.86 11.36
CA ASP A 270 15.13 4.72 11.98
C ASP A 270 13.66 4.67 11.55
N ALA A 271 13.27 3.58 10.90
CA ALA A 271 11.91 3.43 10.40
C ALA A 271 10.89 3.21 11.52
N ARG A 272 11.29 2.96 12.78
CA ARG A 272 10.36 2.83 13.91
C ARG A 272 10.14 4.13 14.68
N SER A 273 11.17 4.95 14.78
CA SER A 273 11.17 6.14 15.66
C SER A 273 11.23 7.47 14.91
N SER A 274 11.53 7.47 13.61
CA SER A 274 11.93 8.65 12.82
C SER A 274 13.22 9.33 13.30
N GLY A 275 13.97 8.73 14.23
CA GLY A 275 15.26 9.24 14.67
C GLY A 275 16.30 9.14 13.56
N VAL A 276 17.08 10.20 13.34
CA VAL A 276 18.21 10.14 12.39
C VAL A 276 19.35 9.32 13.02
N LEU A 277 19.63 8.16 12.42
CA LEU A 277 20.66 7.22 12.85
C LEU A 277 22.06 7.69 12.43
N SER A 278 22.17 8.25 11.23
CA SER A 278 23.40 8.82 10.70
C SER A 278 23.10 9.85 9.63
N SER A 279 23.95 10.87 9.53
CA SER A 279 23.95 11.83 8.42
C SER A 279 25.40 12.01 7.98
N GLU A 280 25.66 11.79 6.71
CA GLU A 280 26.98 11.91 6.11
C GLU A 280 26.91 12.83 4.90
N ILE A 281 27.83 13.78 4.85
CA ILE A 281 28.07 14.61 3.68
C ILE A 281 29.34 14.06 3.03
N ILE A 282 29.19 13.55 1.81
CA ILE A 282 30.31 13.01 1.04
C ILE A 282 30.77 14.12 0.10
N SER A 283 31.93 14.69 0.42
CA SER A 283 32.60 15.63 -0.47
C SER A 283 33.11 14.86 -1.68
N GLY A 284 32.55 15.14 -2.86
CA GLY A 284 33.02 14.57 -4.13
C GLY A 284 34.50 14.91 -4.32
N GLY A 285 35.36 13.92 -4.09
CA GLY A 285 36.81 14.11 -4.04
C GLY A 285 37.55 12.99 -4.75
N LYS A 286 37.62 13.09 -6.07
CA LYS A 286 38.87 13.10 -6.88
C LYS A 286 38.51 13.20 -8.36
N ASN A 287 39.23 14.10 -9.04
CA ASN A 287 39.23 14.34 -10.48
C ASN A 287 39.30 13.06 -11.32
#